data_AF-X1TTJ4-F1
#
_entry.id   AF-X1TTJ4-F1
#
_cell.length_a   1.000
_cell.length_b   1.000
_cell.length_c   1.000
_cell.angle_alpha   90.00
_cell.angle_beta   90.00
_cell.angle_gamma   90.00
#
_symmetry.space_group_name_H-M   'P 1'
#
loop_
_entity.id
_entity.type
_entity.pdbx_description
1 polymer ?
#
loop_
_entity_poly.entity_id
_entity_poly.type
_entity_poly.pdbx_seq_one_letter_code
_entity_poly.pdbx_strand_id
1 'polypeptide(L)'
;IDSASLGDTIIVAAGTYNENIVVNKTLTLEGAQAGVNAGGRAGPESIINAQQAEFAVLINGAETVATIDGFTIENYDTIGILGGAFSTVLEGVTLGEDPLEVHILNNIVKSPTLEPPHNNNIQIGDGTTGTIIGNEVSGAFLESGDWSGSGIIVAGSSNVVVSNNHVDDCEGGIQIVGYTETESPARPPAVNNLIENNLVENCDA
;
A
#
# COMPACT_ATOMS: atom_id res chain seq x y z
N ILE A 1 -1.45 -3.26 -18.34
CA ILE A 1 -1.25 -1.88 -17.81
C ILE A 1 -0.56 -1.00 -18.84
N ASP A 2 0.53 -1.48 -19.45
CA ASP A 2 1.31 -0.71 -20.44
C ASP A 2 0.47 -0.13 -21.58
N SER A 3 -0.45 -0.93 -22.12
CA SER A 3 -1.34 -0.54 -23.22
C SER A 3 -2.57 0.29 -22.81
N ALA A 4 -2.79 0.53 -21.51
CA ALA A 4 -3.93 1.30 -21.03
C ALA A 4 -3.75 2.80 -21.32
N SER A 5 -4.85 3.43 -21.72
CA SER A 5 -4.95 4.88 -21.84
C SER A 5 -5.12 5.53 -20.46
N LEU A 6 -4.84 6.82 -20.39
CA LEU A 6 -5.00 7.60 -19.17
C LEU A 6 -6.47 7.62 -18.74
N GLY A 7 -6.73 7.22 -17.49
CA GLY A 7 -8.07 7.13 -16.90
C GLY A 7 -8.80 5.82 -17.15
N ASP A 8 -8.18 4.86 -17.86
CA ASP A 8 -8.81 3.55 -18.10
C ASP A 8 -9.06 2.80 -16.78
N THR A 9 -10.12 1.99 -16.79
CA THR A 9 -10.37 0.95 -15.78
C THR A 9 -9.99 -0.41 -16.35
N ILE A 10 -9.14 -1.14 -15.64
CA ILE A 10 -8.73 -2.50 -15.98
C ILE A 10 -9.44 -3.44 -15.02
N ILE A 11 -10.37 -4.23 -15.57
CA ILE A 11 -11.06 -5.29 -14.83
C ILE A 11 -10.21 -6.54 -14.91
N VAL A 12 -9.77 -7.03 -13.76
CA VAL A 12 -8.92 -8.20 -13.62
C VAL A 12 -9.80 -9.38 -13.22
N ALA A 13 -9.77 -10.44 -14.02
CA ALA A 13 -10.53 -11.65 -13.71
C ALA A 13 -9.95 -12.36 -12.47
N ALA A 14 -10.74 -13.23 -11.86
CA ALA A 14 -10.23 -14.08 -10.80
C ALA A 14 -9.12 -15.02 -11.32
N GLY A 15 -8.07 -15.17 -10.54
CA GLY A 15 -6.86 -15.91 -10.91
C GLY A 15 -5.65 -15.43 -10.14
N THR A 16 -4.57 -16.22 -10.21
CA THR A 16 -3.27 -15.83 -9.64
C THR A 16 -2.39 -15.25 -10.75
N TYR A 17 -1.91 -14.04 -10.50
CA TYR A 17 -1.00 -13.28 -11.34
C TYR A 17 0.37 -13.28 -10.65
N ASN A 18 1.32 -14.01 -11.23
CA ASN A 18 2.68 -14.12 -10.70
C ASN A 18 3.52 -12.98 -11.27
N GLU A 19 3.37 -11.80 -10.70
CA GLU A 19 4.03 -10.58 -11.13
C GLU A 19 3.96 -9.54 -10.00
N ASN A 20 4.86 -8.56 -10.04
CA ASN A 20 4.71 -7.31 -9.32
C ASN A 20 4.16 -6.24 -10.26
N ILE A 21 3.35 -5.34 -9.72
CA ILE A 21 2.64 -4.32 -10.49
C ILE A 21 3.29 -2.96 -10.29
N VAL A 22 3.50 -2.23 -11.40
CA VAL A 22 3.90 -0.82 -11.38
C VAL A 22 2.81 0.00 -12.10
N VAL A 23 2.23 0.97 -11.40
CA VAL A 23 1.28 1.94 -11.93
C VAL A 23 1.94 3.31 -11.93
N ASN A 24 2.24 3.81 -13.12
CA ASN A 24 2.91 5.11 -13.32
C ASN A 24 2.08 6.11 -14.15
N LYS A 25 0.77 5.87 -14.22
CA LYS A 25 -0.20 6.69 -14.95
C LYS A 25 -1.55 6.59 -14.25
N THR A 26 -2.39 7.60 -14.45
CA THR A 26 -3.77 7.59 -13.92
C THR A 26 -4.57 6.44 -14.51
N LEU A 27 -5.05 5.52 -13.65
CA LEU A 27 -5.90 4.39 -14.02
C LEU A 27 -6.58 3.78 -12.78
N THR A 28 -7.55 2.90 -13.00
CA THR A 28 -8.17 2.09 -11.94
C THR A 28 -7.91 0.61 -12.23
N LEU A 29 -7.45 -0.14 -11.23
CA LEU A 29 -7.40 -1.61 -11.26
C LEU A 29 -8.52 -2.15 -10.37
N GLU A 30 -9.41 -2.94 -10.96
CA GLU A 30 -10.50 -3.63 -10.26
C GLU A 30 -10.23 -5.14 -10.28
N GLY A 31 -9.97 -5.71 -9.12
CA GLY A 31 -9.90 -7.15 -8.92
C GLY A 31 -11.28 -7.79 -8.93
N ALA A 32 -11.32 -9.12 -8.88
CA ALA A 32 -12.55 -9.90 -8.88
C ALA A 32 -13.54 -9.56 -7.75
N GLN A 33 -13.08 -8.85 -6.71
CA GLN A 33 -13.85 -8.42 -5.54
C GLN A 33 -13.86 -6.90 -5.37
N ALA A 34 -13.68 -6.13 -6.45
CA ALA A 34 -13.78 -4.68 -6.40
C ALA A 34 -15.14 -4.23 -5.83
N GLY A 35 -15.11 -3.22 -4.96
CA GLY A 35 -16.30 -2.73 -4.24
C GLY A 35 -16.84 -3.66 -3.15
N VAL A 36 -16.22 -4.81 -2.89
CA VAL A 36 -16.60 -5.75 -1.82
C VAL A 36 -15.61 -5.64 -0.68
N ASN A 37 -16.06 -5.13 0.48
CA ASN A 37 -15.24 -4.99 1.69
C ASN A 37 -14.41 -6.25 1.95
N ALA A 38 -13.12 -6.09 2.25
CA ALA A 38 -12.20 -7.20 2.38
C ALA A 38 -12.55 -8.12 3.57
N GLY A 39 -13.06 -7.54 4.66
CA GLY A 39 -13.35 -8.23 5.91
C GLY A 39 -14.26 -9.44 5.74
N GLY A 40 -13.67 -10.63 5.82
CA GLY A 40 -14.42 -11.90 5.77
C GLY A 40 -15.11 -12.17 4.44
N ARG A 41 -14.69 -11.52 3.34
CA ARG A 41 -15.24 -11.79 2.01
C ARG A 41 -14.83 -13.17 1.51
N ALA A 42 -15.65 -13.73 0.63
CA ALA A 42 -15.44 -15.04 0.04
C ALA A 42 -15.79 -15.05 -1.44
N GLY A 43 -15.21 -15.99 -2.18
CA GLY A 43 -15.44 -16.17 -3.61
C GLY A 43 -14.13 -16.19 -4.40
N PRO A 44 -14.21 -16.17 -5.74
CA PRO A 44 -13.03 -16.04 -6.59
C PRO A 44 -12.31 -14.71 -6.33
N GLU A 45 -10.97 -14.75 -6.28
CA GLU A 45 -10.10 -13.59 -6.03
C GLU A 45 -9.17 -13.33 -7.21
N SER A 46 -8.81 -12.07 -7.43
CA SER A 46 -7.63 -11.69 -8.21
C SER A 46 -6.46 -11.59 -7.26
N ILE A 47 -5.53 -12.55 -7.35
CA ILE A 47 -4.39 -12.66 -6.44
C ILE A 47 -3.15 -12.13 -7.16
N ILE A 48 -2.55 -11.05 -6.63
CA ILE A 48 -1.21 -10.61 -7.02
C ILE A 48 -0.23 -11.33 -6.12
N ASN A 49 0.53 -12.25 -6.72
CA ASN A 49 1.61 -12.97 -6.06
C ASN A 49 2.93 -12.35 -6.53
N ALA A 50 3.56 -11.57 -5.66
CA ALA A 50 4.70 -10.74 -6.01
C ALA A 50 6.03 -11.51 -6.13
N GLN A 51 6.04 -12.81 -5.84
CA GLN A 51 7.23 -13.68 -6.01
C GLN A 51 8.50 -13.16 -5.31
N GLN A 52 8.35 -12.61 -4.10
CA GLN A 52 9.39 -11.96 -3.30
C GLN A 52 9.97 -10.70 -3.97
N ALA A 53 9.22 -10.03 -4.84
CA ALA A 53 9.56 -8.68 -5.28
C ALA A 53 9.45 -7.71 -4.10
N GLU A 54 10.30 -6.68 -4.10
CA GLU A 54 10.33 -5.61 -3.09
C GLU A 54 8.93 -5.04 -2.81
N PHE A 55 8.15 -4.83 -3.88
CA PHE A 55 6.77 -4.36 -3.82
C PHE A 55 5.86 -5.33 -4.55
N ALA A 56 4.66 -5.62 -4.02
CA ALA A 56 3.64 -6.27 -4.84
C ALA A 56 2.98 -5.27 -5.80
N VAL A 57 2.65 -4.07 -5.30
CA VAL A 57 2.08 -2.97 -6.08
C VAL A 57 2.80 -1.67 -5.73
N LEU A 58 3.47 -1.08 -6.72
CA LEU A 58 4.08 0.24 -6.65
C LEU A 58 3.28 1.22 -7.51
N ILE A 59 2.81 2.30 -6.90
CA ILE A 59 2.08 3.37 -7.56
C ILE A 59 2.93 4.64 -7.45
N ASN A 60 3.39 5.13 -8.60
CA ASN A 60 4.25 6.30 -8.71
C ASN A 60 3.94 7.13 -9.97
N GLY A 61 4.82 8.08 -10.31
CA GLY A 61 4.69 8.98 -11.45
C GLY A 61 3.96 10.27 -11.09
N ALA A 62 4.51 11.41 -11.51
CA ALA A 62 3.89 12.70 -11.29
C ALA A 62 2.51 12.77 -11.96
N GLU A 63 1.61 13.51 -11.32
CA GLU A 63 0.23 13.72 -11.79
C GLU A 63 -0.61 12.43 -11.90
N THR A 64 -0.10 11.29 -11.39
CA THR A 64 -0.84 10.03 -11.33
C THR A 64 -1.91 10.09 -10.25
N VAL A 65 -3.13 9.69 -10.63
CA VAL A 65 -4.22 9.34 -9.71
C VAL A 65 -4.61 7.89 -9.95
N ALA A 66 -4.40 7.00 -8.98
CA ALA A 66 -4.63 5.58 -9.18
C ALA A 66 -5.48 4.94 -8.09
N THR A 67 -6.29 3.97 -8.49
CA THR A 67 -7.11 3.16 -7.58
C THR A 67 -6.75 1.69 -7.72
N ILE A 68 -6.58 1.02 -6.60
CA ILE A 68 -6.43 -0.44 -6.49
C ILE A 68 -7.57 -0.94 -5.62
N ASP A 69 -8.52 -1.67 -6.23
CA ASP A 69 -9.72 -2.14 -5.55
C ASP A 69 -9.89 -3.66 -5.67
N GLY A 70 -10.07 -4.37 -4.56
CA GLY A 70 -10.61 -5.73 -4.60
C GLY A 70 -9.62 -6.85 -4.90
N PHE A 71 -8.33 -6.67 -4.59
CA PHE A 71 -7.30 -7.69 -4.78
C PHE A 71 -6.97 -8.45 -3.49
N THR A 72 -6.41 -9.64 -3.65
CA THR A 72 -5.57 -10.29 -2.63
C THR A 72 -4.11 -10.09 -3.00
N ILE A 73 -3.28 -9.64 -2.05
CA ILE A 73 -1.87 -9.33 -2.22
C ILE A 73 -1.04 -10.22 -1.30
N GLU A 74 -0.05 -10.91 -1.87
CA GLU A 74 0.80 -11.85 -1.14
C GLU A 74 2.22 -11.94 -1.70
N ASN A 75 3.13 -12.56 -0.94
CA ASN A 75 4.49 -12.93 -1.37
C ASN A 75 5.35 -11.74 -1.86
N TYR A 76 5.32 -10.59 -1.20
CA TYR A 76 6.23 -9.44 -1.42
C TYR A 76 7.31 -9.36 -0.33
N ASP A 77 8.45 -8.72 -0.59
CA ASP A 77 9.60 -8.66 0.33
C ASP A 77 9.58 -7.44 1.27
N THR A 78 9.20 -6.25 0.79
CA THR A 78 9.27 -5.02 1.60
C THR A 78 7.90 -4.42 1.88
N ILE A 79 7.13 -4.07 0.84
CA ILE A 79 5.80 -3.45 1.00
C ILE A 79 4.77 -4.11 0.09
N GLY A 80 3.57 -4.38 0.63
CA GLY A 80 2.46 -4.92 -0.16
C GLY A 80 1.98 -3.93 -1.21
N ILE A 81 1.42 -2.81 -0.78
CA ILE A 81 0.96 -1.73 -1.65
C ILE A 81 1.60 -0.41 -1.22
N LEU A 82 2.33 0.23 -2.14
CA LEU A 82 2.94 1.54 -1.94
C LEU A 82 2.32 2.57 -2.90
N GLY A 83 1.73 3.63 -2.35
CA GLY A 83 1.45 4.89 -3.05
C GLY A 83 2.46 5.94 -2.64
N GLY A 84 3.43 6.24 -3.52
CA GLY A 84 4.56 7.11 -3.21
C GLY A 84 5.81 6.70 -3.96
N ALA A 85 6.77 7.60 -4.08
CA ALA A 85 8.10 7.30 -4.58
C ALA A 85 9.07 7.17 -3.40
N PHE A 86 9.25 5.94 -2.92
CA PHE A 86 10.14 5.63 -1.81
C PHE A 86 11.55 6.19 -2.06
N SER A 87 11.86 7.35 -1.48
CA SER A 87 13.16 8.00 -1.65
C SER A 87 14.17 7.44 -0.65
N THR A 88 14.54 6.18 -0.84
CA THR A 88 15.91 5.75 -0.55
C THR A 88 16.48 5.28 -1.85
N VAL A 89 17.63 5.82 -2.22
CA VAL A 89 18.37 5.45 -3.43
C VAL A 89 18.73 3.97 -3.34
N LEU A 90 17.84 3.09 -3.78
CA LEU A 90 18.11 1.67 -3.94
C LEU A 90 18.88 1.51 -5.25
N GLU A 91 20.17 1.23 -5.13
CA GLU A 91 21.11 0.80 -6.20
C GLU A 91 20.83 1.32 -7.62
N GLY A 92 20.75 2.64 -7.79
CA GLY A 92 20.71 3.25 -9.14
C GLY A 92 19.40 3.11 -9.90
N VAL A 93 18.30 2.76 -9.22
CA VAL A 93 16.94 2.90 -9.77
C VAL A 93 16.44 4.31 -9.47
N THR A 94 16.23 5.12 -10.50
CA THR A 94 15.40 6.33 -10.38
C THR A 94 13.95 5.87 -10.25
N LEU A 95 13.46 5.74 -9.01
CA LEU A 95 12.02 5.60 -8.79
C LEU A 95 11.33 6.88 -9.27
N GLY A 96 10.13 6.74 -9.85
CA GLY A 96 9.38 7.84 -10.47
C GLY A 96 9.04 8.96 -9.48
N GLU A 97 8.41 10.04 -9.93
CA GLU A 97 7.94 11.11 -9.04
C GLU A 97 6.76 10.63 -8.16
N ASP A 98 6.49 11.31 -7.05
CA ASP A 98 5.36 10.99 -6.18
C ASP A 98 4.02 11.16 -6.92
N PRO A 99 3.08 10.20 -6.81
CA PRO A 99 1.75 10.34 -7.37
C PRO A 99 0.96 11.41 -6.60
N LEU A 100 -0.01 12.02 -7.29
CA LEU A 100 -0.86 13.05 -6.71
C LEU A 100 -1.80 12.44 -5.66
N GLU A 101 -2.49 11.35 -6.02
CA GLU A 101 -3.53 10.76 -5.18
C GLU A 101 -3.65 9.25 -5.42
N VAL A 102 -3.78 8.48 -4.34
CA VAL A 102 -3.88 7.02 -4.41
C VAL A 102 -5.03 6.49 -3.55
N HIS A 103 -5.86 5.63 -4.12
CA HIS A 103 -6.96 4.96 -3.42
C HIS A 103 -6.71 3.47 -3.33
N ILE A 104 -6.52 2.98 -2.10
CA ILE A 104 -6.28 1.57 -1.79
C ILE A 104 -7.53 1.04 -1.10
N LEU A 105 -8.36 0.35 -1.86
CA LEU A 105 -9.73 0.03 -1.49
C LEU A 105 -9.94 -1.48 -1.41
N ASN A 106 -10.58 -1.95 -0.35
CA ASN A 106 -11.05 -3.33 -0.25
C ASN A 106 -10.01 -4.38 -0.66
N ASN A 107 -8.75 -4.23 -0.28
CA ASN A 107 -7.73 -5.23 -0.57
C ASN A 107 -7.50 -6.12 0.65
N ILE A 108 -7.16 -7.38 0.41
CA ILE A 108 -6.58 -8.26 1.42
C ILE A 108 -5.06 -8.19 1.22
N VAL A 109 -4.31 -7.70 2.21
CA VAL A 109 -2.85 -7.60 2.13
C VAL A 109 -2.23 -8.42 3.25
N LYS A 110 -1.53 -9.50 2.88
CA LYS A 110 -0.95 -10.44 3.82
C LYS A 110 0.55 -10.43 3.67
N SER A 111 1.25 -10.11 4.76
CA SER A 111 2.69 -10.29 4.81
C SER A 111 3.02 -11.77 4.61
N PRO A 112 4.09 -12.10 3.88
CA PRO A 112 4.54 -13.47 3.78
C PRO A 112 4.97 -14.02 5.13
N THR A 113 4.77 -15.32 5.32
CA THR A 113 5.17 -16.03 6.54
C THR A 113 6.65 -16.47 6.52
N LEU A 114 7.43 -16.02 5.54
CA LEU A 114 8.81 -16.46 5.30
C LEU A 114 9.76 -15.31 5.59
N GLU A 115 10.84 -15.58 6.34
CA GLU A 115 12.01 -14.70 6.43
C GLU A 115 12.46 -14.17 5.05
N PRO A 116 12.98 -12.93 4.95
CA PRO A 116 13.25 -11.98 6.03
C PRO A 116 12.02 -11.15 6.47
N PRO A 117 12.11 -10.41 7.58
CA PRO A 117 11.06 -9.50 8.05
C PRO A 117 10.59 -8.50 6.99
N HIS A 118 9.27 -8.26 6.93
CA HIS A 118 8.61 -7.41 5.94
C HIS A 118 8.18 -6.10 6.58
N ASN A 119 8.33 -5.00 5.85
CA ASN A 119 8.09 -3.67 6.40
C ASN A 119 6.58 -3.40 6.54
N ASN A 120 5.97 -2.79 5.53
CA ASN A 120 4.60 -2.30 5.64
C ASN A 120 3.65 -3.10 4.75
N ASN A 121 2.45 -3.45 5.20
CA ASN A 121 1.47 -4.03 4.27
C ASN A 121 0.99 -2.94 3.30
N ILE A 122 0.50 -1.81 3.82
CA ILE A 122 0.03 -0.67 3.02
C ILE A 122 0.73 0.61 3.46
N GLN A 123 1.26 1.36 2.48
CA GLN A 123 1.88 2.66 2.72
C GLN A 123 1.36 3.71 1.72
N ILE A 124 0.95 4.87 2.25
CA ILE A 124 0.90 6.12 1.49
C ILE A 124 2.04 7.02 2.02
N GLY A 125 2.94 7.39 1.11
CA GLY A 125 4.25 7.93 1.42
C GLY A 125 4.59 9.21 0.67
N ASP A 126 5.54 9.97 1.23
CA ASP A 126 6.38 10.92 0.48
C ASP A 126 5.60 12.05 -0.25
N GLY A 127 4.49 12.49 0.34
CA GLY A 127 3.72 13.65 -0.11
C GLY A 127 2.51 13.28 -0.96
N THR A 128 2.36 11.99 -1.29
CA THR A 128 1.13 11.44 -1.88
C THR A 128 -0.05 11.60 -0.93
N THR A 129 -1.21 11.96 -1.48
CA THR A 129 -2.47 11.97 -0.72
C THR A 129 -3.38 10.79 -1.12
N GLY A 130 -4.54 10.68 -0.49
CA GLY A 130 -5.59 9.74 -0.92
C GLY A 130 -6.24 8.97 0.22
N THR A 131 -6.59 7.71 -0.02
CA THR A 131 -7.44 6.94 0.89
C THR A 131 -7.03 5.50 1.03
N ILE A 132 -7.13 4.95 2.24
CA ILE A 132 -6.94 3.54 2.55
C ILE A 132 -8.22 3.07 3.22
N ILE A 133 -9.10 2.39 2.48
CA ILE A 133 -10.47 2.10 2.94
C ILE A 133 -10.88 0.66 2.74
N GLY A 134 -11.47 0.04 3.75
CA GLY A 134 -12.13 -1.26 3.61
C GLY A 134 -11.18 -2.44 3.46
N ASN A 135 -9.88 -2.26 3.73
CA ASN A 135 -8.86 -3.29 3.56
C ASN A 135 -8.79 -4.23 4.78
N GLU A 136 -8.38 -5.47 4.54
CA GLU A 136 -8.02 -6.46 5.54
C GLU A 136 -6.50 -6.67 5.46
N VAL A 137 -5.81 -6.43 6.57
CA VAL A 137 -4.35 -6.31 6.61
C VAL A 137 -3.81 -7.14 7.75
N SER A 138 -2.78 -7.97 7.48
CA SER A 138 -2.20 -8.80 8.52
C SER A 138 -0.73 -9.17 8.32
N GLY A 139 -0.03 -9.40 9.44
CA GLY A 139 1.29 -10.03 9.47
C GLY A 139 2.47 -9.08 9.33
N ALA A 140 2.29 -7.75 9.41
CA ALA A 140 3.42 -6.82 9.32
C ALA A 140 4.39 -7.02 10.49
N PHE A 141 5.66 -7.27 10.20
CA PHE A 141 6.68 -7.50 11.23
C PHE A 141 8.07 -7.17 10.68
N LEU A 142 8.77 -6.23 11.34
CA LEU A 142 10.12 -5.83 10.98
C LEU A 142 11.10 -6.13 12.14
N GLU A 143 12.10 -6.98 11.93
CA GLU A 143 13.16 -7.17 12.91
C GLU A 143 14.16 -5.98 12.83
N SER A 144 13.82 -4.87 13.49
CA SER A 144 14.64 -3.66 13.52
C SER A 144 14.65 -3.03 14.91
N GLY A 145 15.79 -2.45 15.30
CA GLY A 145 15.90 -1.67 16.54
C GLY A 145 15.42 -0.22 16.40
N ASP A 146 15.23 0.24 15.17
CA ASP A 146 14.97 1.65 14.83
C ASP A 146 13.60 1.86 14.19
N TRP A 147 12.96 0.80 13.70
CA TRP A 147 11.73 0.84 12.89
C TRP A 147 10.85 -0.35 13.22
N SER A 148 9.54 -0.21 13.02
CA SER A 148 8.56 -1.29 13.18
C SER A 148 7.78 -1.48 11.90
N GLY A 149 7.50 -2.73 11.53
CA GLY A 149 6.66 -3.05 10.39
C GLY A 149 5.22 -2.64 10.69
N SER A 150 4.56 -1.95 9.76
CA SER A 150 3.19 -1.46 9.97
C SER A 150 2.16 -2.15 9.08
N GLY A 151 1.01 -2.49 9.65
CA GLY A 151 -0.16 -2.85 8.86
C GLY A 151 -0.50 -1.73 7.88
N ILE A 152 -0.75 -0.53 8.40
CA ILE A 152 -0.96 0.65 7.59
C ILE A 152 -0.08 1.78 8.10
N ILE A 153 0.65 2.44 7.19
CA ILE A 153 1.40 3.65 7.52
C ILE A 153 1.10 4.78 6.53
N VAL A 154 0.93 5.99 7.09
CA VAL A 154 0.95 7.25 6.34
C VAL A 154 2.22 7.99 6.72
N ALA A 155 3.20 8.01 5.83
CA ALA A 155 4.53 8.55 6.09
C ALA A 155 4.77 9.81 5.25
N GLY A 156 5.05 10.93 5.91
CA GLY A 156 5.30 12.22 5.27
C GLY A 156 4.20 12.66 4.31
N SER A 157 2.95 12.37 4.64
CA SER A 157 1.81 12.53 3.73
C SER A 157 0.64 13.20 4.43
N SER A 158 -0.12 14.00 3.67
CA SER A 158 -1.16 14.87 4.20
C SER A 158 -2.50 14.65 3.50
N ASN A 159 -3.60 14.98 4.18
CA ASN A 159 -4.98 14.80 3.69
C ASN A 159 -5.36 13.34 3.39
N VAL A 160 -4.72 12.37 4.04
CA VAL A 160 -5.01 10.95 3.86
C VAL A 160 -6.14 10.52 4.79
N VAL A 161 -7.10 9.76 4.25
CA VAL A 161 -8.17 9.12 5.03
C VAL A 161 -7.92 7.63 5.16
N VAL A 162 -7.76 7.15 6.38
CA VAL A 162 -7.65 5.72 6.71
C VAL A 162 -8.92 5.31 7.44
N SER A 163 -9.80 4.55 6.76
CA SER A 163 -11.10 4.20 7.37
C SER A 163 -11.61 2.80 7.07
N ASN A 164 -12.37 2.24 8.01
CA ASN A 164 -13.06 0.95 7.83
C ASN A 164 -12.11 -0.21 7.47
N ASN A 165 -10.85 -0.14 7.88
CA ASN A 165 -9.89 -1.22 7.70
C ASN A 165 -9.90 -2.15 8.93
N HIS A 166 -9.58 -3.41 8.69
CA HIS A 166 -9.25 -4.39 9.72
C HIS A 166 -7.75 -4.67 9.66
N VAL A 167 -7.04 -4.41 10.76
CA VAL A 167 -5.60 -4.61 10.90
C VAL A 167 -5.35 -5.56 12.07
N ASP A 168 -4.69 -6.69 11.80
CA ASP A 168 -4.51 -7.79 12.74
C ASP A 168 -3.09 -8.36 12.67
N ASP A 169 -2.58 -8.92 13.77
CA ASP A 169 -1.30 -9.66 13.81
C ASP A 169 -0.13 -8.85 13.21
N CYS A 170 0.07 -7.63 13.68
CA CYS A 170 1.13 -6.73 13.20
C CYS A 170 2.03 -6.25 14.35
N GLU A 171 3.21 -5.73 14.04
CA GLU A 171 4.03 -5.02 15.02
C GLU A 171 3.45 -3.61 15.25
N GLY A 172 3.35 -2.81 14.19
CA GLY A 172 2.62 -1.55 14.15
C GLY A 172 1.23 -1.71 13.52
N GLY A 173 0.17 -1.27 14.18
CA GLY A 173 -1.20 -1.32 13.61
C GLY A 173 -1.42 -0.28 12.50
N ILE A 174 -1.84 0.93 12.89
CA ILE A 174 -2.01 2.08 11.99
C ILE A 174 -1.13 3.23 12.48
N GLN A 175 -0.20 3.70 11.65
CA GLN A 175 0.76 4.73 12.01
C GLN A 175 0.64 5.97 11.11
N ILE A 176 0.82 7.16 11.70
CA ILE A 176 0.99 8.41 10.97
C ILE A 176 2.34 9.00 11.39
N VAL A 177 3.23 9.17 10.44
CA VAL A 177 4.57 9.69 10.66
C VAL A 177 4.75 10.95 9.83
N GLY A 178 5.05 12.07 10.47
CA GLY A 178 5.44 13.30 9.80
C GLY A 178 6.94 13.52 9.95
N TYR A 179 7.57 14.12 8.94
CA TYR A 179 8.98 14.48 8.98
C TYR A 179 9.15 15.99 9.12
N THR A 180 10.34 16.41 9.56
CA THR A 180 10.67 17.84 9.63
C THR A 180 11.30 18.30 8.32
N GLU A 181 10.97 19.51 7.87
CA GLU A 181 11.60 20.11 6.67
C GLU A 181 13.12 20.36 6.83
N THR A 182 13.65 20.17 8.06
CA THR A 182 15.08 20.28 8.35
C THR A 182 15.87 19.00 8.07
N GLU A 183 15.20 17.89 7.77
CA GLU A 183 15.85 16.64 7.34
C GLU A 183 16.38 16.76 5.90
N SER A 184 17.40 15.97 5.57
CA SER A 184 18.00 15.95 4.23
C SER A 184 18.03 14.51 3.70
N PRO A 185 17.29 14.19 2.62
CA PRO A 185 16.41 15.08 1.87
C PRO A 185 15.20 15.53 2.72
N ALA A 186 14.68 16.72 2.44
CA ALA A 186 13.49 17.23 3.12
C ALA A 186 12.31 16.33 2.77
N ARG A 187 11.64 15.80 3.80
CA ARG A 187 10.44 14.98 3.64
C ARG A 187 9.22 15.77 4.11
N PRO A 188 8.05 15.59 3.47
CA PRO A 188 6.88 16.37 3.82
C PRO A 188 6.37 16.06 5.23
N PRO A 189 5.65 17.01 5.87
CA PRO A 189 4.97 16.76 7.14
C PRO A 189 3.72 15.91 6.93
N ALA A 190 3.20 15.36 8.04
CA ALA A 190 1.91 14.68 8.05
C ALA A 190 0.82 15.58 8.66
N VAL A 191 -0.04 16.14 7.81
CA VAL A 191 -1.05 17.15 8.20
C VAL A 191 -2.44 16.73 7.73
N ASN A 192 -3.47 16.97 8.55
CA ASN A 192 -4.87 16.76 8.19
C ASN A 192 -5.21 15.32 7.76
N ASN A 193 -4.55 14.33 8.38
CA ASN A 193 -4.88 12.91 8.17
C ASN A 193 -6.01 12.49 9.12
N LEU A 194 -6.97 11.72 8.61
CA LEU A 194 -8.12 11.23 9.36
C LEU A 194 -8.04 9.71 9.49
N ILE A 195 -8.09 9.23 10.73
CA ILE A 195 -8.22 7.80 11.06
C ILE A 195 -9.59 7.62 11.70
N GLU A 196 -10.47 6.86 11.08
CA GLU A 196 -11.81 6.61 11.61
C GLU A 196 -12.32 5.20 11.34
N ASN A 197 -13.08 4.64 12.28
CA ASN A 197 -13.80 3.38 12.10
C ASN A 197 -12.92 2.17 11.70
N ASN A 198 -11.66 2.14 12.12
CA ASN A 198 -10.79 0.98 11.90
C ASN A 198 -10.87 0.03 13.10
N LEU A 199 -10.76 -1.28 12.85
CA LEU A 199 -10.52 -2.30 13.86
C LEU A 199 -9.04 -2.67 13.83
N VAL A 200 -8.34 -2.42 14.94
CA VAL A 200 -6.93 -2.80 15.12
C VAL A 200 -6.85 -3.73 16.32
N GLU A 201 -6.35 -4.94 16.11
CA GLU A 201 -6.24 -5.97 17.15
C GLU A 201 -4.96 -6.79 16.99
N ASN A 202 -4.53 -7.45 18.07
CA ASN A 202 -3.33 -8.29 18.12
C ASN A 202 -2.07 -7.64 17.51
N CYS A 203 -1.93 -6.32 17.70
CA CYS A 203 -0.75 -5.58 17.26
C CYS A 203 0.17 -5.28 18.44
N ASP A 204 1.36 -5.87 18.49
CA ASP A 204 2.29 -5.76 19.59
C ASP A 204 3.68 -5.29 19.10
N ALA A 205 4.08 -4.09 19.54
CA ALA A 205 5.40 -3.48 19.29
C ALA A 205 6.36 -3.63 20.47
#